data_AF-A0AA96JVF8-F1
#
_entry.id   AF-A0AA96JVF8-F1
#
_cell.length_a   1.000
_cell.length_b   1.000
_cell.length_c   1.000
_cell.angle_alpha   90.00
_cell.angle_beta   90.00
_cell.angle_gamma   90.00
#
_symmetry.space_group_name_H-M   'P 1'
#
loop_
_entity.id
_entity.type
_entity.pdbx_description
1 polymer ?
#
loop_
_entity_poly.entity_id
_entity_poly.type
_entity_poly.pdbx_seq_one_letter_code
_entity_poly.pdbx_strand_id
1 'polypeptide(L)'
;MLKKSGSYLLLFIFIGGLLGSILGEILQVVAPQGTVQNIFIQALNLGLDPPVTVNLVLIKFTLGFLLKMNLLTVLGMFLGAYVYKHV
;
A
#
# COMPACT_ATOMS: atom_id res chain seq x y z
N MET A 1 -29.38 5.78 3.50
CA MET A 1 -28.59 6.98 3.17
C MET A 1 -27.30 6.94 3.98
N LEU A 2 -26.22 6.39 3.41
CA LEU A 2 -24.91 6.44 4.04
C LEU A 2 -24.53 7.91 4.20
N LYS A 3 -24.37 8.36 5.46
CA LYS A 3 -23.82 9.68 5.76
C LYS A 3 -22.50 9.77 4.98
N LYS A 4 -22.38 10.72 4.05
CA LYS A 4 -21.14 11.03 3.33
C LYS A 4 -20.09 11.58 4.31
N SER A 5 -19.66 10.77 5.25
CA SER A 5 -18.48 11.02 6.05
C SER A 5 -17.29 10.55 5.23
N GLY A 6 -16.28 11.42 5.06
CA GLY A 6 -15.05 11.09 4.33
C GLY A 6 -14.34 9.82 4.84
N SER A 7 -14.71 9.33 6.03
CA SER A 7 -14.26 8.05 6.57
C SER A 7 -14.59 6.84 5.68
N TYR A 8 -15.74 6.81 5.01
CA TYR A 8 -16.08 5.69 4.12
C TYR A 8 -15.24 5.72 2.84
N LEU A 9 -15.00 6.90 2.29
CA LEU A 9 -14.11 7.07 1.13
C LEU A 9 -12.68 6.61 1.46
N LEU A 10 -12.17 6.98 2.63
CA LEU A 10 -10.87 6.50 3.13
C LEU A 10 -10.84 4.97 3.26
N LEU A 11 -11.91 4.36 3.77
CA LEU A 11 -12.00 2.91 3.89
C LEU A 11 -11.95 2.21 2.51
N PHE A 12 -12.71 2.70 1.53
CA PHE A 12 -12.72 2.15 0.18
C PHE A 12 -11.37 2.32 -0.53
N ILE A 13 -10.72 3.47 -0.36
CA ILE A 13 -9.36 3.71 -0.87
C ILE A 13 -8.39 2.72 -0.22
N PHE A 14 -8.47 2.53 1.11
CA PHE A 14 -7.59 1.64 1.84
C PHE A 14 -7.76 0.19 1.37
N ILE A 15 -9.00 -0.30 1.26
CA ILE A 15 -9.32 -1.63 0.74
C ILE A 15 -8.83 -1.78 -0.71
N GLY A 16 -9.10 -0.78 -1.56
CA GLY A 16 -8.63 -0.78 -2.94
C GLY A 16 -7.11 -0.85 -3.03
N GLY A 17 -6.40 -0.09 -2.20
CA GLY A 17 -4.94 -0.13 -2.10
C GLY A 17 -4.40 -1.48 -1.65
N LEU A 18 -5.02 -2.10 -0.64
CA LEU A 18 -4.66 -3.45 -0.17
C LEU A 18 -4.82 -4.49 -1.29
N LEU A 19 -5.96 -4.49 -2.00
CA LEU A 19 -6.19 -5.39 -3.12
C LEU A 19 -5.22 -5.13 -4.27
N GLY A 20 -4.95 -3.87 -4.59
CA GLY A 20 -3.95 -3.48 -5.58
C GLY A 20 -2.54 -3.97 -5.22
N SER A 21 -2.16 -3.91 -3.94
CA SER A 21 -0.88 -4.42 -3.46
C SER A 21 -0.75 -5.92 -3.65
N ILE A 22 -1.78 -6.69 -3.26
CA ILE A 22 -1.81 -8.16 -3.42
C ILE A 22 -1.68 -8.52 -4.91
N LEU A 23 -2.40 -7.84 -5.79
CA LEU A 23 -2.29 -8.04 -7.24
C LEU A 23 -0.89 -7.71 -7.76
N GLY A 24 -0.25 -6.65 -7.24
CA GLY A 24 1.12 -6.28 -7.56
C GLY A 24 2.13 -7.36 -7.17
N GLU A 25 2.00 -7.95 -5.99
CA GLU A 25 2.87 -9.06 -5.54
C GLU A 25 2.64 -10.33 -6.37
N ILE A 26 1.39 -10.68 -6.68
CA ILE A 26 1.10 -11.84 -7.55
C ILE A 26 1.70 -11.64 -8.94
N LEU A 27 1.55 -10.44 -9.51
CA LEU A 27 2.18 -10.10 -10.78
C LEU A 27 3.70 -10.14 -10.70
N GLN A 28 4.30 -9.89 -9.54
CA GLN A 28 5.75 -10.03 -9.36
C GLN A 28 6.21 -11.48 -9.50
N VAL A 29 5.44 -12.42 -8.95
CA VAL A 29 5.78 -13.84 -8.98
C VAL A 29 5.49 -14.46 -10.36
N VAL A 30 4.43 -14.01 -11.02
CA VAL A 30 3.94 -14.63 -12.28
C VAL A 30 4.50 -13.95 -13.53
N ALA A 31 4.83 -12.66 -13.50
CA ALA A 31 5.33 -11.97 -14.68
C ALA A 31 6.77 -12.41 -15.01
N PRO A 32 7.07 -12.68 -16.31
CA PRO A 32 8.43 -12.91 -16.75
C PRO A 32 9.31 -11.69 -16.46
N GLN A 33 10.55 -11.94 -16.03
CA GLN A 33 11.56 -10.91 -15.75
C GLN A 33 11.73 -10.00 -16.97
N GLY A 34 11.25 -8.76 -16.88
CA GLY A 34 11.22 -7.85 -18.02
C GLY A 34 10.91 -6.41 -17.60
N THR A 35 11.06 -5.47 -18.54
CA THR A 35 10.91 -4.02 -18.28
C THR A 35 9.58 -3.70 -17.62
N VAL A 36 8.48 -4.34 -18.05
CA VAL A 36 7.13 -4.15 -17.50
C VAL A 36 7.07 -4.48 -16.01
N GLN A 37 7.76 -5.54 -15.56
CA GLN A 37 7.85 -5.90 -14.14
C GLN A 37 8.52 -4.77 -13.35
N ASN A 38 9.61 -4.21 -13.87
CA ASN A 38 10.32 -3.12 -13.20
C ASN A 38 9.44 -1.87 -13.04
N ILE A 39 8.69 -1.45 -14.06
CA ILE A 39 7.88 -0.23 -13.95
C ILE A 39 6.66 -0.45 -13.05
N PHE A 40 5.97 -1.59 -13.17
CA PHE A 40 4.72 -1.83 -12.43
C PHE A 40 4.96 -2.25 -10.96
N ILE A 41 6.13 -2.83 -10.66
CA ILE A 41 6.39 -3.49 -9.38
C ILE A 41 7.46 -2.77 -8.56
N GLN A 42 8.10 -1.73 -9.10
CA GLN A 42 8.98 -0.87 -8.30
C GLN A 42 8.20 -0.30 -7.12
N ALA A 43 8.44 -0.88 -5.95
CA ALA A 43 7.79 -0.50 -4.71
C ALA A 43 8.46 0.75 -4.18
N LEU A 44 7.70 1.83 -4.09
CA LEU A 44 8.07 3.00 -3.33
C LEU A 44 7.84 2.69 -1.85
N ASN A 45 8.93 2.67 -1.09
CA ASN A 45 8.90 2.49 0.35
C ASN A 45 8.76 3.88 0.98
N LEU A 46 7.58 4.22 1.48
CA LEU A 46 7.34 5.45 2.24
C LEU A 46 7.25 5.12 3.73
N GLY A 47 8.18 5.60 4.53
CA GLY A 47 8.12 5.43 5.98
C GLY A 47 9.48 5.47 6.66
N LEU A 48 9.51 4.91 7.86
CA LEU A 48 10.68 4.74 8.70
C LEU A 48 11.41 3.46 8.28
N ASP A 49 12.31 3.61 7.32
CA ASP A 49 13.26 2.57 6.90
C ASP A 49 14.67 3.18 6.82
N PRO A 50 15.58 2.85 7.77
CA PRO A 50 15.42 1.85 8.82
C PRO A 50 14.50 2.29 9.98
N PRO A 51 13.92 1.34 10.73
CA PRO A 51 13.09 1.63 11.90
C PRO A 51 13.84 2.41 12.98
N VAL A 52 13.14 3.32 13.65
CA VAL A 52 13.71 4.09 14.76
C VAL A 52 13.91 3.14 15.94
N THR A 53 15.17 2.97 16.33
CA THR A 53 15.56 2.06 17.41
C THR A 53 16.26 2.84 18.53
N VAL A 54 15.75 2.69 19.74
CA VAL A 54 16.36 3.22 20.97
C VAL A 54 16.83 2.04 21.78
N ASN A 55 18.15 1.85 21.82
CA ASN A 55 18.77 0.72 22.50
C ASN A 55 19.28 1.18 23.87
N LEU A 56 18.56 0.83 24.93
CA LEU A 56 19.03 1.04 26.31
C LEU A 56 19.70 -0.25 26.82
N VAL A 57 20.58 -0.10 27.82
CA VAL A 57 21.37 -1.20 28.39
C VAL A 57 20.52 -2.41 28.84
N LEU A 58 19.29 -2.17 29.30
CA LEU A 58 18.38 -3.22 29.81
C LEU A 58 17.21 -3.51 28.86
N ILE A 59 16.81 -2.55 28.01
CA ILE A 59 15.57 -2.60 27.22
C ILE A 59 15.83 -2.00 25.84
N LYS A 60 15.37 -2.67 24.79
CA LYS A 60 15.43 -2.18 23.41
C LYS A 60 14.04 -1.81 22.92
N PHE A 61 13.85 -0.57 22.48
CA PHE A 61 12.62 -0.07 21.87
C PHE A 61 12.79 0.08 20.36
N THR A 62 11.86 -0.47 19.58
CA THR A 62 11.88 -0.40 18.11
C THR A 62 10.52 0.12 17.63
N LEU A 63 10.52 1.24 16.90
CA LEU A 63 9.33 1.83 16.29
C LEU A 63 9.56 1.96 14.78
N GLY A 64 8.82 1.15 14.01
CA GLY A 64 8.92 1.11 12.56
C GLY A 64 7.54 1.24 11.93
N PHE A 65 7.46 2.03 10.86
CA PHE A 65 6.28 2.15 10.02
C PHE A 65 6.74 2.24 8.59
N LEU A 66 6.38 1.27 7.74
CA LEU A 66 6.77 1.26 6.34
C LEU A 66 5.55 0.96 5.49
N LEU A 67 5.22 1.91 4.61
CA LEU A 67 4.19 1.75 3.61
C LEU A 67 4.87 1.41 2.28
N LYS A 68 4.74 0.16 1.86
CA LYS A 68 5.21 -0.27 0.53
C LYS A 68 4.08 -0.04 -0.46
N MET A 69 4.31 0.80 -1.45
CA MET A 69 3.32 1.08 -2.50
C MET A 69 3.96 0.88 -3.86
N ASN A 70 3.34 0.04 -4.68
CA ASN A 70 3.69 -0.07 -6.09
C ASN A 70 2.62 0.61 -6.96
N LEU A 71 2.84 0.63 -8.27
CA LEU A 71 1.88 1.22 -9.21
C LEU A 71 0.50 0.56 -9.11
N LEU A 72 0.45 -0.75 -8.85
CA LEU A 72 -0.81 -1.46 -8.66
C LEU A 72 -1.54 -1.09 -7.37
N THR A 73 -0.82 -0.82 -6.28
CA THR A 73 -1.40 -0.28 -5.03
C THR A 73 -2.10 1.05 -5.32
N VAL A 74 -1.46 1.94 -6.08
CA VAL A 74 -2.03 3.23 -6.47
C VAL A 74 -3.25 3.05 -7.37
N LEU A 75 -3.17 2.18 -8.38
CA LEU A 75 -4.30 1.84 -9.24
C LEU A 75 -5.47 1.25 -8.45
N GLY A 76 -5.19 0.36 -7.50
CA GLY A 76 -6.18 -0.22 -6.60
C GLY A 76 -6.88 0.84 -5.74
N MET A 77 -6.13 1.80 -5.20
CA MET A 77 -6.69 2.96 -4.47
C MET A 77 -7.63 3.79 -5.36
N PHE A 78 -7.23 4.09 -6.59
CA PHE A 78 -8.09 4.81 -7.54
C PHE A 78 -9.35 4.03 -7.90
N LEU A 79 -9.24 2.72 -8.11
CA LEU A 79 -10.39 1.84 -8.34
C LEU A 79 -11.32 1.82 -7.12
N GLY A 80 -10.79 1.74 -5.91
CA GLY A 80 -11.56 1.83 -4.66
C GLY A 80 -12.34 3.14 -4.55
N ALA A 81 -11.71 4.27 -4.86
CA ALA A 81 -12.37 5.57 -4.91
C ALA A 81 -13.45 5.65 -6.00
N TYR A 82 -13.18 5.06 -7.18
CA TYR A 82 -14.12 5.02 -8.30
C TYR A 82 -15.38 4.21 -7.95
N VAL A 83 -15.20 3.04 -7.33
CA VAL A 83 -16.30 2.19 -6.85
C VAL A 83 -17.12 2.92 -5.80
N TYR A 84 -16.47 3.57 -4.83
CA TYR A 84 -17.18 4.37 -3.82
C TYR A 84 -18.04 5.49 -4.43
N LYS A 85 -17.62 6.08 -5.55
CA LYS A 85 -18.41 7.12 -6.24
C LYS A 85 -19.66 6.55 -6.95
N HIS A 86 -19.64 5.27 -7.33
CA HIS A 86 -20.71 4.61 -8.08
C HIS A 86 -21.65 3.76 -7.21
N VAL A 87 -21.37 3.61 -5.91
CA VAL A 87 -22.21 2.95 -4.89
C VAL A 87 -23.02 3.99 -4.12
#